data_AF-A0A0K0XZK0-F1
#
_entry.id   AF-A0A0K0XZK0-F1
#
_cell.length_a   1.000
_cell.length_b   1.000
_cell.length_c   1.000
_cell.angle_alpha   90.00
_cell.angle_beta   90.00
_cell.angle_gamma   90.00
#
_symmetry.space_group_name_H-M   'P 1'
#
loop_
_entity.id
_entity.type
_entity.pdbx_description
1 polymer ?
#
loop_
_entity_poly.entity_id
_entity_poly.type
_entity_poly.pdbx_seq_one_letter_code
_entity_poly.pdbx_strand_id
1 'polypeptide(L)'
;MSDETFGQAEAGQGQADQALPLDPPLSAEEARVLGCLIEKESTTPETYPLTQNACMTACNQKTSRHPVMKLDPGRVGQALRKLEQRELVRSDFGARATRYRHRVDSALELTPGQRALIGLLLLRGPQTLSELYTRSERMHRFDDLDDVAYNLERLASRDAPMVVRLPRAAGQREDRYAHRLCGEPEMPPPAAMAPAAPATPADADLVERVAELERRLAAIEARLDED
;
A
#
# COMPACT_ATOMS: atom_id res chain seq x y z
N MET A 1 -18.39 19.31 -40.19
CA MET A 1 -18.98 20.00 -39.03
C MET A 1 -19.55 18.91 -38.15
N SER A 2 -19.18 18.91 -36.87
CA SER A 2 -19.65 18.01 -35.79
C SER A 2 -18.93 16.65 -35.73
N ASP A 3 -17.67 16.58 -35.27
CA ASP A 3 -17.20 16.48 -33.86
C ASP A 3 -17.69 15.21 -33.14
N GLU A 4 -16.88 14.15 -33.19
CA GLU A 4 -16.92 13.01 -32.28
C GLU A 4 -15.91 13.26 -31.15
N THR A 5 -16.38 13.84 -30.05
CA THR A 5 -15.59 13.95 -28.81
C THR A 5 -15.62 12.59 -28.10
N PHE A 6 -14.57 11.79 -28.30
CA PHE A 6 -14.30 10.61 -27.48
C PHE A 6 -14.03 11.04 -26.03
N GLY A 7 -14.78 10.41 -25.12
CA GLY A 7 -14.76 10.69 -23.69
C GLY A 7 -13.39 10.53 -23.06
N GLN A 8 -12.90 11.61 -22.46
CA GLN A 8 -11.82 11.54 -21.49
C GLN A 8 -12.34 10.82 -20.25
N ALA A 9 -11.64 9.74 -19.88
CA ALA A 9 -11.88 9.03 -18.63
C ALA A 9 -11.62 9.96 -17.44
N GLU A 10 -12.68 10.31 -16.71
CA GLU A 10 -12.61 11.00 -15.41
C GLU A 10 -12.10 10.06 -14.31
N ALA A 11 -10.85 9.63 -14.42
CA ALA A 11 -10.15 8.91 -13.35
C ALA A 11 -9.58 9.93 -12.35
N GLY A 12 -10.40 10.38 -11.39
CA GLY A 12 -9.85 11.24 -10.33
C GLY A 12 -10.79 11.71 -9.22
N GLN A 13 -12.11 11.61 -9.37
CA GLN A 13 -13.04 12.21 -8.40
C GLN A 13 -13.85 11.20 -7.56
N GLY A 14 -13.79 9.89 -7.84
CA GLY A 14 -14.63 8.86 -7.21
C GLY A 14 -14.06 8.15 -5.96
N GLN A 15 -12.89 8.54 -5.45
CA GLN A 15 -12.20 7.79 -4.38
C GLN A 15 -12.36 8.40 -2.97
N ALA A 16 -12.69 9.69 -2.87
CA ALA A 16 -12.76 10.41 -1.59
C ALA A 16 -14.07 10.19 -0.81
N ASP A 17 -15.09 9.57 -1.42
CA ASP A 17 -16.42 9.36 -0.81
C ASP A 17 -16.69 7.89 -0.44
N GLN A 18 -15.65 7.03 -0.49
CA GLN A 18 -15.81 5.62 -0.16
C GLN A 18 -15.69 5.40 1.35
N ALA A 19 -16.59 4.59 1.91
CA ALA A 19 -16.62 4.30 3.33
C ALA A 19 -15.24 3.81 3.84
N LEU A 20 -14.87 4.27 5.03
CA LEU A 20 -13.68 3.76 5.71
C LEU A 20 -13.96 2.34 6.22
N PRO A 21 -12.94 1.46 6.21
CA PRO A 21 -13.10 0.08 6.69
C PRO A 21 -13.35 -0.01 8.19
N LEU A 22 -13.11 1.07 8.93
CA LEU A 22 -13.22 1.14 10.38
C LEU A 22 -13.71 2.52 10.79
N ASP A 23 -14.78 2.56 11.59
CA ASP A 23 -15.32 3.78 12.20
C ASP A 23 -15.47 3.59 13.73
N PRO A 24 -14.75 4.35 14.56
CA PRO A 24 -13.73 5.33 14.18
C PRO A 24 -12.46 4.66 13.63
N PRO A 25 -11.63 5.38 12.85
CA PRO A 25 -10.33 4.90 12.42
C PRO A 25 -9.40 4.53 13.58
N LEU A 26 -8.42 3.65 13.34
CA LEU A 26 -7.41 3.32 14.34
C LEU A 26 -6.50 4.51 14.62
N SER A 27 -6.11 4.69 15.88
CA SER A 27 -4.98 5.55 16.21
C SER A 27 -3.65 4.91 15.77
N ALA A 28 -2.59 5.71 15.63
CA ALA A 28 -1.26 5.22 15.26
C ALA A 28 -0.72 4.16 16.25
N GLU A 29 -1.10 4.24 17.52
CA GLU A 29 -0.70 3.29 18.56
C GLU A 29 -1.47 1.97 18.47
N GLU A 30 -2.77 2.04 18.23
CA GLU A 30 -3.62 0.88 17.98
C GLU A 30 -3.14 0.12 16.73
N ALA A 31 -2.87 0.84 15.64
CA ALA A 31 -2.31 0.28 14.42
C ALA A 31 -0.96 -0.40 14.66
N ARG A 32 -0.07 0.25 15.43
CA ARG A 32 1.23 -0.33 15.81
C ARG A 32 1.07 -1.63 16.59
N VAL A 33 0.21 -1.63 17.62
CA VAL A 33 -0.02 -2.82 18.46
C VAL A 33 -0.62 -3.95 17.64
N LEU A 34 -1.63 -3.65 16.81
CA LEU A 34 -2.29 -4.64 15.95
C LEU A 34 -1.31 -5.24 14.93
N GLY A 35 -0.53 -4.41 14.25
CA GLY A 35 0.50 -4.86 13.32
C GLY A 35 1.55 -5.74 14.00
N CYS A 36 1.94 -5.43 15.24
CA CYS A 36 2.88 -6.27 16.00
C CYS A 36 2.29 -7.64 16.35
N LEU A 37 1.01 -7.71 16.72
CA LEU A 37 0.34 -8.99 16.97
C LEU A 37 0.31 -9.84 15.70
N ILE A 38 -0.05 -9.24 14.55
CA ILE A 38 -0.09 -9.91 13.24
C ILE A 38 1.29 -10.46 12.85
N GLU A 39 2.33 -9.63 12.95
CA GLU A 39 3.71 -10.04 12.66
C GLU A 39 4.15 -11.21 13.55
N LYS A 40 3.88 -11.13 14.85
CA LYS A 40 4.41 -12.10 15.83
C LYS A 40 3.64 -13.41 15.86
N GLU A 41 2.39 -13.45 15.42
CA GLU A 41 1.69 -14.72 15.19
C GLU A 41 2.44 -15.59 14.17
N SER A 42 2.91 -14.99 13.08
CA SER A 42 3.56 -15.74 12.00
C SER A 42 5.06 -15.93 12.22
N THR A 43 5.75 -14.91 12.73
CA THR A 43 7.23 -14.91 12.80
C THR A 43 7.80 -15.49 14.09
N THR A 44 7.01 -15.57 15.15
CA THR A 44 7.43 -16.06 16.48
C THR A 44 6.29 -16.82 17.18
N PRO A 45 5.75 -17.88 16.55
CA PRO A 45 4.58 -18.61 17.08
C PRO A 45 4.81 -19.19 18.48
N GLU A 46 6.06 -19.47 18.86
CA GLU A 46 6.44 -19.97 20.18
C GLU A 46 6.21 -18.96 21.31
N THR A 47 6.21 -17.66 20.98
CA THR A 47 5.96 -16.58 21.95
C THR A 47 4.52 -16.06 21.90
N TYR A 48 3.77 -16.38 20.85
CA TYR A 48 2.39 -15.95 20.64
C TYR A 48 1.39 -16.90 21.36
N PRO A 49 0.31 -16.40 21.98
CA PRO A 49 -0.13 -15.01 22.10
C PRO A 49 0.74 -14.17 23.05
N LEU A 50 0.87 -12.88 22.76
CA LEU A 50 1.84 -11.99 23.44
C LEU A 50 1.31 -11.48 24.78
N THR A 51 2.17 -11.30 25.77
CA THR A 51 1.85 -10.48 26.95
C THR A 51 1.94 -8.99 26.60
N GLN A 52 1.36 -8.11 27.42
CA GLN A 52 1.46 -6.65 27.23
C GLN A 52 2.93 -6.17 27.12
N ASN A 53 3.84 -6.74 27.91
CA ASN A 53 5.26 -6.41 27.84
C ASN A 53 5.89 -6.88 26.52
N ALA A 54 5.56 -8.08 26.04
CA ALA A 54 6.04 -8.56 24.75
C ALA A 54 5.50 -7.71 23.59
N CYS A 55 4.23 -7.28 23.65
CA CYS A 55 3.66 -6.31 22.71
C CYS A 55 4.46 -5.00 22.72
N MET A 56 4.75 -4.43 23.89
CA MET A 56 5.55 -3.20 24.00
C MET A 56 6.93 -3.35 23.38
N THR A 57 7.63 -4.45 23.68
CA THR A 57 8.93 -4.75 23.06
C THR A 57 8.83 -4.84 21.54
N ALA A 58 7.77 -5.47 21.01
CA ALA A 58 7.53 -5.54 19.57
C ALA A 58 7.20 -4.17 18.94
N CYS A 59 6.42 -3.32 19.63
CA CYS A 59 6.05 -1.98 19.16
C CYS A 59 7.26 -1.05 18.99
N ASN A 60 8.25 -1.22 19.87
CA ASN A 60 9.44 -0.36 20.00
C ASN A 60 10.67 -0.92 19.28
N GLN A 61 10.53 -1.93 18.42
CA GLN A 61 11.64 -2.47 17.63
C GLN A 61 12.21 -1.38 16.70
N LYS A 62 13.55 -1.37 16.55
CA LYS A 62 14.25 -0.43 15.66
C LYS A 62 14.16 -0.83 14.19
N THR A 63 14.00 -2.13 13.93
CA THR A 63 13.86 -2.70 12.60
C THR A 63 12.39 -3.01 12.33
N SER A 64 12.02 -3.06 11.05
CA SER A 64 10.65 -3.36 10.63
C SER A 64 9.57 -2.42 11.15
N ARG A 65 9.94 -1.19 11.56
CA ARG A 65 9.01 -0.16 12.04
C ARG A 65 9.27 1.15 11.32
N HIS A 66 8.21 1.76 10.82
CA HIS A 66 8.27 3.13 10.30
C HIS A 66 6.95 3.85 10.65
N PRO A 67 6.99 4.90 11.51
CA PRO A 67 8.14 5.40 12.26
C PRO A 67 8.56 4.46 13.42
N VAL A 68 9.81 4.55 13.87
CA VAL A 68 10.21 3.93 15.13
C VAL A 68 9.51 4.64 16.29
N MET A 69 8.85 3.88 17.17
CA MET A 69 8.11 4.41 18.32
C MET A 69 8.80 4.06 19.64
N LYS A 70 8.41 4.77 20.71
CA LYS A 70 8.78 4.50 22.09
C LYS A 70 7.53 4.56 22.96
N LEU A 71 6.72 3.50 22.88
CA LEU A 71 5.50 3.36 23.68
C LEU A 71 5.86 2.86 25.07
N ASP A 72 5.24 3.47 26.09
CA ASP A 72 5.29 2.98 27.47
C ASP A 72 4.22 1.89 27.70
N PRO A 73 4.29 1.15 28.84
CA PRO A 73 3.32 0.10 29.12
C PRO A 73 1.88 0.60 29.18
N GLY A 74 1.63 1.81 29.68
CA GLY A 74 0.29 2.39 29.82
C GLY A 74 -0.36 2.62 28.46
N ARG A 75 0.37 3.21 27.51
CA ARG A 75 -0.10 3.45 26.14
C ARG A 75 -0.41 2.15 25.40
N VAL A 76 0.45 1.14 25.52
CA VAL A 76 0.21 -0.20 24.94
C VAL A 76 -1.02 -0.85 25.57
N GLY A 77 -1.17 -0.77 26.89
CA GLY A 77 -2.34 -1.31 27.60
C GLY A 77 -3.65 -0.63 27.19
N GLN A 78 -3.63 0.70 27.01
CA GLN A 78 -4.79 1.44 26.53
C GLN A 78 -5.16 1.04 25.09
N ALA A 79 -4.18 0.93 24.19
CA ALA A 79 -4.40 0.48 22.82
C ALA A 79 -4.99 -0.94 22.77
N LEU A 80 -4.45 -1.89 23.55
CA LEU A 80 -4.99 -3.25 23.64
C LEU A 80 -6.45 -3.27 24.10
N ARG A 81 -6.81 -2.50 25.13
CA ARG A 81 -8.20 -2.41 25.62
C ARG A 81 -9.15 -1.85 24.55
N LYS A 82 -8.74 -0.81 23.83
CA LYS A 82 -9.56 -0.25 22.73
C LYS A 82 -9.71 -1.25 21.59
N LEU A 83 -8.65 -1.96 21.23
CA LEU A 83 -8.70 -3.00 20.19
C LEU A 83 -9.60 -4.18 20.59
N GLU A 84 -9.65 -4.55 21.87
CA GLU A 84 -10.58 -5.56 22.39
C GLU A 84 -12.03 -5.11 22.32
N GLN A 85 -12.33 -3.86 22.69
CA GLN A 85 -13.68 -3.28 22.57
C GLN A 85 -14.19 -3.29 21.12
N ARG A 86 -13.26 -3.23 20.16
CA ARG A 86 -13.52 -3.31 18.72
C ARG A 86 -13.46 -4.72 18.16
N GLU A 87 -13.30 -5.74 19.02
CA GLU A 87 -13.16 -7.15 18.66
C GLU A 87 -11.99 -7.50 17.72
N LEU A 88 -11.04 -6.58 17.52
CA LEU A 88 -9.84 -6.78 16.69
C LEU A 88 -8.74 -7.56 17.44
N VAL A 89 -8.80 -7.57 18.77
CA VAL A 89 -7.91 -8.30 19.67
C VAL A 89 -8.75 -9.06 20.69
N ARG A 90 -8.21 -10.17 21.19
CA ARG A 90 -8.78 -10.93 22.30
C ARG A 90 -7.71 -11.19 23.35
N SER A 91 -8.08 -11.02 24.62
CA SER A 91 -7.30 -11.51 25.75
C SER A 91 -7.69 -12.93 26.15
N ASP A 92 -6.66 -13.69 26.50
CA ASP A 92 -6.75 -14.97 27.17
C ASP A 92 -6.15 -14.78 28.58
N PHE A 93 -6.98 -14.93 29.61
CA PHE A 93 -6.54 -14.83 31.01
C PHE A 93 -5.84 -16.12 31.42
N GLY A 94 -4.52 -16.09 31.48
CA GLY A 94 -3.71 -17.19 32.02
C GLY A 94 -3.39 -16.99 33.50
N ALA A 95 -3.04 -18.08 34.19
CA ALA A 95 -2.68 -18.04 35.61
C ALA A 95 -1.46 -17.13 35.94
N ARG A 96 -0.55 -16.92 34.99
CA ARG A 96 0.66 -16.09 35.18
C ARG A 96 0.54 -14.67 34.62
N ALA A 97 -0.15 -14.51 33.50
CA ALA A 97 -0.30 -13.23 32.81
C ALA A 97 -1.42 -13.31 31.78
N THR A 98 -2.09 -12.18 31.54
CA THR A 98 -2.96 -11.98 30.39
C THR A 98 -2.14 -11.99 29.11
N ARG A 99 -2.61 -12.74 28.11
CA ARG A 99 -2.02 -12.79 26.77
C ARG A 99 -3.03 -12.29 25.73
N TYR A 100 -2.53 -11.74 24.64
CA TYR A 100 -3.31 -11.07 23.61
C TYR A 100 -3.03 -11.70 22.24
N ARG A 101 -4.09 -11.96 21.49
CA ARG A 101 -4.07 -12.41 20.09
C ARG A 101 -4.91 -11.47 19.24
N HIS A 102 -4.54 -11.28 17.97
CA HIS A 102 -5.42 -10.58 17.06
C HIS A 102 -6.60 -11.47 16.62
N ARG A 103 -7.65 -10.83 16.12
CA ARG A 103 -8.84 -11.45 15.51
C ARG A 103 -9.14 -10.89 14.11
N VAL A 104 -8.15 -10.25 13.48
CA VAL A 104 -8.35 -9.53 12.21
C VAL A 104 -8.85 -10.43 11.07
N ASP A 105 -8.55 -11.73 11.09
CA ASP A 105 -9.04 -12.68 10.09
C ASP A 105 -10.56 -12.73 10.05
N SER A 106 -11.19 -12.91 11.21
CA SER A 106 -12.64 -12.96 11.35
C SER A 106 -13.26 -11.57 11.35
N ALA A 107 -12.60 -10.59 11.99
CA ALA A 107 -13.17 -9.26 12.19
C ALA A 107 -13.14 -8.42 10.90
N LEU A 108 -12.19 -8.67 10.00
CA LEU A 108 -12.02 -7.95 8.74
C LEU A 108 -12.10 -8.88 7.52
N GLU A 109 -12.48 -10.14 7.72
CA GLU A 109 -12.63 -11.16 6.66
C GLU A 109 -11.38 -11.25 5.76
N LEU A 110 -10.21 -11.43 6.38
CA LEU A 110 -8.92 -11.46 5.69
C LEU A 110 -8.42 -12.87 5.45
N THR A 111 -7.92 -13.13 4.25
CA THR A 111 -7.10 -14.33 3.98
C THR A 111 -5.72 -14.19 4.65
N PRO A 112 -4.96 -15.28 4.83
CA PRO A 112 -3.59 -15.20 5.38
C PRO A 112 -2.66 -14.24 4.61
N GLY A 113 -2.74 -14.24 3.27
CA GLY A 113 -1.98 -13.30 2.43
C GLY A 113 -2.40 -11.85 2.65
N GLN A 114 -3.70 -11.57 2.64
CA GLN A 114 -4.23 -10.24 2.92
C GLN A 114 -3.87 -9.73 4.32
N ARG A 115 -3.96 -10.60 5.35
CA ARG A 115 -3.51 -10.30 6.71
C ARG A 115 -2.05 -9.90 6.72
N ALA A 116 -1.18 -10.64 6.03
CA ALA A 116 0.25 -10.34 5.99
C ALA A 116 0.53 -8.96 5.39
N LEU A 117 -0.13 -8.62 4.27
CA LEU A 117 0.01 -7.31 3.62
C LEU A 117 -0.49 -6.17 4.52
N ILE A 118 -1.66 -6.32 5.13
CA ILE A 118 -2.19 -5.33 6.08
C ILE A 118 -1.23 -5.15 7.27
N GLY A 119 -0.72 -6.24 7.84
CA GLY A 119 0.27 -6.19 8.93
C GLY A 119 1.53 -5.41 8.54
N LEU A 120 2.08 -5.64 7.34
CA LEU A 120 3.23 -4.90 6.84
C LEU A 120 2.94 -3.42 6.65
N LEU A 121 1.80 -3.08 6.06
CA LEU A 121 1.39 -1.69 5.84
C LEU A 121 1.19 -0.94 7.17
N LEU A 122 0.58 -1.58 8.18
CA LEU A 122 0.42 -1.00 9.52
C LEU A 122 1.77 -0.73 10.22
N LEU A 123 2.77 -1.58 9.98
CA LEU A 123 4.07 -1.49 10.64
C LEU A 123 5.05 -0.54 9.95
N ARG A 124 4.96 -0.40 8.63
CA ARG A 124 5.97 0.30 7.81
C ARG A 124 5.40 1.40 6.90
N GLY A 125 4.08 1.63 6.93
CA GLY A 125 3.41 2.63 6.09
C GLY A 125 3.40 2.23 4.60
N PRO A 126 3.30 3.22 3.69
CA PRO A 126 3.17 2.97 2.26
C PRO A 126 4.38 2.28 1.63
N GLN A 127 4.15 1.17 0.93
CA GLN A 127 5.22 0.30 0.38
C GLN A 127 4.96 -0.05 -1.09
N THR A 128 6.02 -0.31 -1.85
CA THR A 128 5.87 -0.79 -3.23
C THR A 128 5.51 -2.27 -3.26
N LEU A 129 5.08 -2.76 -4.43
CA LEU A 129 4.75 -4.17 -4.64
C LEU A 129 5.93 -5.09 -4.33
N SER A 130 7.12 -4.75 -4.84
CA SER A 130 8.37 -5.49 -4.63
C SER A 130 8.79 -5.53 -3.16
N GLU A 131 8.61 -4.43 -2.44
CA GLU A 131 8.86 -4.37 -0.99
C GLU A 131 7.90 -5.29 -0.22
N LEU A 132 6.61 -5.27 -0.55
CA LEU A 132 5.60 -6.11 0.09
C LEU A 132 5.87 -7.60 -0.16
N TYR A 133 6.20 -7.98 -1.39
CA TYR A 133 6.57 -9.35 -1.73
C TYR A 133 7.78 -9.82 -0.91
N THR A 134 8.87 -9.05 -0.91
CA THR A 134 10.10 -9.43 -0.17
C THR A 134 9.87 -9.48 1.35
N ARG A 135 9.13 -8.51 1.91
CA ARG A 135 8.97 -8.38 3.37
C ARG A 135 7.94 -9.34 3.94
N SER A 136 7.03 -9.84 3.11
CA SER A 136 5.99 -10.79 3.53
C SER A 136 6.50 -12.22 3.67
N GLU A 137 7.66 -12.56 3.11
CA GLU A 137 8.19 -13.94 3.04
C GLU A 137 8.10 -14.74 4.35
N ARG A 138 8.39 -14.11 5.50
CA ARG A 138 8.32 -14.75 6.84
C ARG A 138 6.93 -14.75 7.48
N MET A 139 5.97 -14.04 6.92
CA MET A 139 4.58 -13.95 7.38
C MET A 139 3.64 -14.79 6.50
N HIS A 140 3.80 -14.66 5.18
CA HIS A 140 3.10 -15.42 4.16
C HIS A 140 3.95 -15.45 2.89
N ARG A 141 4.13 -16.64 2.33
CA ARG A 141 4.89 -16.81 1.09
C ARG A 141 3.92 -16.74 -0.09
N PHE A 142 3.95 -15.62 -0.80
CA PHE A 142 3.29 -15.47 -2.09
C PHE A 142 4.08 -16.20 -3.19
N ASP A 143 3.39 -16.61 -4.25
CA ASP A 143 4.02 -17.31 -5.36
C ASP A 143 4.89 -16.38 -6.21
N ASP A 144 4.39 -15.18 -6.50
CA ASP A 144 5.07 -14.14 -7.27
C ASP A 144 4.52 -12.72 -6.96
N LEU A 145 4.95 -11.73 -7.73
CA LEU A 145 4.46 -10.34 -7.60
C LEU A 145 3.00 -10.19 -8.02
N ASP A 146 2.51 -11.02 -8.94
CA ASP A 146 1.13 -10.95 -9.45
C ASP A 146 0.15 -11.45 -8.38
N ASP A 147 0.52 -12.48 -7.60
CA ASP A 147 -0.25 -12.93 -6.44
C ASP A 147 -0.36 -11.82 -5.36
N VAL A 148 0.72 -11.07 -5.10
CA VAL A 148 0.65 -9.90 -4.20
C VAL A 148 -0.28 -8.83 -4.77
N ALA A 149 -0.15 -8.51 -6.06
CA ALA A 149 -0.98 -7.51 -6.71
C ALA A 149 -2.47 -7.91 -6.68
N TYR A 150 -2.77 -9.18 -6.93
CA TYR A 150 -4.11 -9.74 -6.84
C TYR A 150 -4.70 -9.56 -5.44
N ASN A 151 -3.94 -9.88 -4.39
CA ASN A 151 -4.42 -9.71 -3.01
C ASN A 151 -4.64 -8.23 -2.64
N LEU A 152 -3.79 -7.31 -3.12
CA LEU A 152 -3.94 -5.86 -2.92
C LEU A 152 -5.17 -5.32 -3.67
N GLU A 153 -5.38 -5.74 -4.90
CA GLU A 153 -6.55 -5.36 -5.68
C GLU A 153 -7.83 -5.82 -4.97
N ARG A 154 -7.89 -7.08 -4.50
CA ARG A 154 -9.04 -7.56 -3.72
C ARG A 154 -9.29 -6.80 -2.42
N LEU A 155 -8.28 -6.17 -1.83
CA LEU A 155 -8.44 -5.29 -0.67
C LEU A 155 -8.90 -3.88 -1.06
N ALA A 156 -8.54 -3.42 -2.26
CA ALA A 156 -8.91 -2.13 -2.81
C ALA A 156 -10.32 -2.12 -3.42
N SER A 157 -10.78 -3.24 -4.00
CA SER A 157 -12.11 -3.34 -4.64
C SER A 157 -13.25 -3.67 -3.69
N ARG A 158 -13.05 -3.64 -2.36
CA ARG A 158 -14.13 -3.85 -1.38
C ARG A 158 -15.01 -2.60 -1.29
N ASP A 159 -16.27 -2.76 -0.86
CA ASP A 159 -17.19 -1.63 -0.61
C ASP A 159 -16.61 -0.60 0.37
N ALA A 160 -15.87 -1.09 1.37
CA ALA A 160 -15.00 -0.29 2.23
C ALA A 160 -13.53 -0.68 1.97
N PRO A 161 -12.84 -0.02 1.02
CA PRO A 161 -11.48 -0.37 0.65
C PRO A 161 -10.53 -0.30 1.84
N MET A 162 -9.77 -1.37 2.05
CA MET A 162 -8.80 -1.44 3.14
C MET A 162 -7.42 -0.96 2.71
N VAL A 163 -7.16 -0.94 1.40
CA VAL A 163 -5.90 -0.52 0.78
C VAL A 163 -6.23 0.41 -0.38
N VAL A 164 -5.36 1.38 -0.63
CA VAL A 164 -5.38 2.25 -1.82
C VAL A 164 -4.01 2.29 -2.46
N ARG A 165 -3.99 2.36 -3.79
CA ARG A 165 -2.77 2.61 -4.57
C ARG A 165 -2.52 4.11 -4.62
N LEU A 166 -1.41 4.54 -4.05
CA LEU A 166 -0.91 5.90 -4.12
C LEU A 166 -0.06 6.05 -5.39
N PRO A 167 -0.31 7.10 -6.19
CA PRO A 167 0.51 7.39 -7.36
C PRO A 167 1.95 7.67 -6.92
N ARG A 168 2.90 7.36 -7.80
CA ARG A 168 4.32 7.69 -7.58
C ARG A 168 4.51 9.17 -7.18
N ALA A 169 5.21 9.38 -6.07
CA ALA A 169 5.71 10.70 -5.68
C ALA A 169 6.85 11.14 -6.63
N ALA A 170 7.15 12.44 -6.67
CA ALA A 170 8.28 12.96 -7.43
C ALA A 170 9.58 12.23 -7.08
N GLY A 171 10.27 11.68 -8.09
CA GLY A 171 11.52 10.92 -7.93
C GLY A 171 11.36 9.42 -7.60
N GLN A 172 10.14 8.91 -7.45
CA GLN A 172 9.88 7.48 -7.26
C GLN A 172 9.53 6.79 -8.59
N ARG A 173 10.01 5.55 -8.78
CA ARG A 173 9.82 4.79 -10.02
C ARG A 173 8.58 3.89 -10.00
N GLU A 174 8.06 3.59 -8.81
CA GLU A 174 6.98 2.62 -8.59
C GLU A 174 5.87 3.24 -7.75
N ASP A 175 4.63 2.80 -8.00
CA ASP A 175 3.48 3.11 -7.15
C ASP A 175 3.63 2.45 -5.78
N ARG A 176 2.95 3.02 -4.78
CA ARG A 176 2.93 2.50 -3.42
C ARG A 176 1.51 2.14 -3.02
N TYR A 177 1.38 1.20 -2.11
CA TYR A 177 0.11 0.84 -1.50
C TYR A 177 0.09 1.30 -0.06
N ALA A 178 -1.03 1.86 0.38
CA ALA A 178 -1.25 2.30 1.76
C ALA A 178 -2.55 1.72 2.31
N HIS A 179 -2.60 1.43 3.60
CA HIS A 179 -3.84 0.98 4.24
C HIS A 179 -4.77 2.17 4.56
N ARG A 180 -6.07 1.91 4.69
CA ARG A 180 -7.10 2.89 5.11
C ARG A 180 -7.63 2.69 6.54
N LEU A 181 -7.05 1.75 7.29
CA LEU A 181 -7.47 1.42 8.67
C LEU A 181 -7.25 2.56 9.70
N CYS A 182 -6.39 3.53 9.40
CA CYS A 182 -6.18 4.73 10.21
C CYS A 182 -6.84 5.99 9.60
N GLY A 183 -7.78 5.81 8.69
CA GLY A 183 -8.39 6.87 7.91
C GLY A 183 -7.74 6.98 6.53
N GLU A 184 -8.02 8.08 5.85
CA GLU A 184 -7.43 8.31 4.52
C GLU A 184 -5.92 8.53 4.62
N PRO A 185 -5.13 7.78 3.84
CA PRO A 185 -3.70 8.01 3.79
C PRO A 185 -3.41 9.37 3.14
N GLU A 186 -2.37 10.02 3.63
CA GLU A 186 -1.88 11.25 3.03
C GLU A 186 -1.40 10.98 1.60
N MET A 187 -2.03 11.63 0.63
CA MET A 187 -1.63 11.53 -0.76
C MET A 187 -0.30 12.26 -0.95
N PRO A 188 0.71 11.62 -1.57
CA PRO A 188 1.92 12.34 -1.92
C PRO A 188 1.54 13.50 -2.86
N PRO A 189 2.24 14.65 -2.77
CA PRO A 189 2.00 15.73 -3.71
C PRO A 189 2.14 15.18 -5.13
N PRO A 190 1.24 15.56 -6.07
CA PRO A 190 1.32 15.08 -7.43
C PRO A 190 2.74 15.33 -7.92
N ALA A 191 3.39 14.29 -8.46
CA ALA A 191 4.66 14.47 -9.10
C ALA A 191 4.45 15.56 -10.16
N ALA A 192 5.01 16.75 -9.92
CA ALA A 192 5.08 17.75 -10.97
C ALA A 192 5.70 17.00 -12.15
N MET A 193 4.97 16.91 -13.26
CA MET A 193 5.58 16.56 -14.53
C MET A 193 6.80 17.48 -14.60
N ALA A 194 7.99 16.91 -14.45
CA ALA A 194 9.20 17.67 -14.73
C ALA A 194 8.93 18.24 -16.12
N PRO A 195 8.99 19.58 -16.31
CA PRO A 195 8.87 20.11 -17.65
C PRO A 195 9.85 19.30 -18.49
N ALA A 196 9.36 18.72 -19.59
CA ALA A 196 10.23 18.03 -20.54
C ALA A 196 11.47 18.88 -20.67
N ALA A 197 12.65 18.29 -20.41
CA ALA A 197 13.90 19.04 -20.53
C ALA A 197 13.83 19.79 -21.86
N PRO A 198 14.15 21.09 -21.90
CA PRO A 198 14.03 21.86 -23.13
C PRO A 198 14.73 21.08 -24.23
N ALA A 199 14.00 20.83 -25.33
CA ALA A 199 14.48 20.04 -26.45
C ALA A 199 15.93 20.44 -26.74
N THR A 200 16.84 19.47 -26.69
CA THR A 200 18.23 19.76 -27.00
C THR A 200 18.32 20.15 -28.48
N PRO A 201 19.34 20.92 -28.91
CA PRO A 201 19.55 21.20 -30.33
C PRO A 201 19.62 19.91 -31.19
N ALA A 202 20.03 18.80 -30.58
CA ALA A 202 20.04 17.48 -31.19
C ALA A 202 18.62 16.92 -31.45
N ASP A 203 17.65 17.20 -30.57
CA ASP A 203 16.26 16.77 -30.76
C ASP A 203 15.59 17.56 -31.91
N ALA A 204 15.91 18.85 -32.05
CA ALA A 204 15.46 19.67 -33.17
C ALA A 204 16.04 19.18 -34.51
N ASP A 205 17.33 18.84 -34.54
CA ASP A 205 18.01 18.26 -35.71
C ASP A 205 17.41 16.88 -36.07
N LEU A 206 17.08 16.05 -35.08
CA LEU A 206 16.39 14.77 -35.26
C LEU A 206 15.00 14.95 -35.87
N VAL A 207 14.20 15.90 -35.39
CA VAL A 207 12.86 16.18 -35.93
C VAL A 207 12.94 16.67 -37.38
N GLU A 208 13.90 17.54 -37.69
CA GLU A 208 14.12 18.00 -39.06
C GLU A 208 14.57 16.86 -39.99
N ARG A 209 15.46 15.98 -39.50
CA ARG A 209 15.90 14.77 -40.21
C ARG A 209 14.74 13.83 -40.51
N VAL A 210 13.86 13.60 -39.54
CA VAL A 210 12.68 12.73 -39.68
C VAL A 210 11.71 13.32 -40.70
N ALA A 211 11.41 14.62 -40.63
CA ALA A 211 10.54 15.28 -41.60
C ALA A 211 11.09 15.23 -43.03
N GLU A 212 12.42 15.35 -43.19
CA GLU A 212 13.06 15.19 -44.51
C GLU A 212 13.01 13.74 -45.01
N LEU A 213 13.19 12.77 -44.12
CA LEU A 213 13.07 11.35 -44.47
C LEU A 213 11.63 10.98 -44.87
N GLU A 214 10.62 11.50 -44.17
CA GLU A 214 9.21 11.30 -44.50
C GLU A 214 8.86 11.89 -45.87
N ARG A 215 9.36 13.09 -46.20
CA ARG A 215 9.19 13.68 -47.54
C ARG A 215 9.83 12.84 -48.63
N ARG A 216 11.04 12.31 -48.39
CA ARG A 216 11.74 11.44 -49.34
C ARG A 216 11.03 10.11 -49.52
N LEU A 217 10.49 9.55 -48.44
CA LEU A 217 9.72 8.32 -48.48
C LEU A 217 8.47 8.52 -49.35
N ALA A 218 7.69 9.57 -49.09
CA ALA A 218 6.49 9.89 -49.87
C ALA A 218 6.80 10.11 -51.37
N ALA A 219 7.94 10.74 -51.70
CA ALA A 219 8.36 10.92 -53.09
C ALA A 219 8.81 9.63 -53.77
N ILE A 220 9.38 8.68 -53.02
CA ILE A 220 9.75 7.36 -53.54
C ILE A 220 8.51 6.48 -53.72
N GLU A 221 7.60 6.47 -52.74
CA GLU A 221 6.32 5.77 -52.82
C GLU A 221 5.50 6.23 -54.03
N ALA A 222 5.37 7.55 -54.24
CA ALA A 222 4.66 8.10 -55.40
C ALA A 222 5.27 7.68 -56.76
N ARG A 223 6.59 7.47 -56.82
CA ARG A 223 7.26 7.00 -58.04
C ARG A 223 7.11 5.49 -58.28
N LEU A 224 6.93 4.72 -57.21
CA LEU A 224 6.69 3.28 -57.29
C LEU A 224 5.24 2.96 -57.63
N ASP A 225 4.30 3.86 -57.34
CA ASP A 225 2.89 3.75 -57.72
C ASP A 225 2.60 4.17 -59.17
N GLU A 226 3.56 4.82 -59.85
CA GLU A 226 3.46 5.28 -61.24
C GLU A 226 4.06 4.30 -62.29
N ASP A 227 4.77 3.24 -61.86
CA ASP A 227 5.34 2.17 -62.69
C ASP A 227 4.53 0.85 -62.57
#